data_AF-A0A957R5N2-F1
#
_entry.id   AF-A0A957R5N2-F1
#
_cell.length_a   1.000
_cell.length_b   1.000
_cell.length_c   1.000
_cell.angle_alpha   90.00
_cell.angle_beta   90.00
_cell.angle_gamma   90.00
#
_symmetry.space_group_name_H-M   'P 1'
#
loop_
_entity.id
_entity.type
_entity.pdbx_description
1 polymer ?
#
loop_
_entity_poly.entity_id
_entity_poly.type
_entity_poly.pdbx_seq_one_letter_code
_entity_poly.pdbx_strand_id
1 'polypeptide(L)'
;MFASDTISEFGTGITSIAASILVFRETGSALSVGLMLMATALPGLFFGLIAGVYVDRLDRKRIMLASEILRMVIIAAIPFLITYGIWWLYLLVMLASTVKQFFEPAHASVLP
;
A
#
# COMPACT_ATOMS: atom_id res chain seq x y z
N MET A 1 -15.76 -9.25 5.98
CA MET A 1 -14.99 -9.13 4.74
C MET A 1 -15.50 -7.94 3.97
N PHE A 2 -16.65 -8.00 3.27
CA PHE A 2 -17.18 -6.84 2.51
C PHE A 2 -17.13 -5.48 3.22
N ALA A 3 -17.65 -5.35 4.46
CA ALA A 3 -17.60 -4.09 5.19
C ALA A 3 -16.16 -3.61 5.50
N SER A 4 -15.26 -4.55 5.82
CA SER A 4 -13.84 -4.27 6.07
C SER A 4 -13.13 -3.86 4.77
N ASP A 5 -13.40 -4.55 3.65
CA ASP A 5 -12.81 -4.27 2.36
C ASP A 5 -13.23 -2.91 1.83
N THR A 6 -14.53 -2.58 1.89
CA THR A 6 -15.02 -1.25 1.47
C THR A 6 -14.37 -0.13 2.28
N ILE A 7 -14.22 -0.29 3.59
CA ILE A 7 -13.54 0.68 4.45
C ILE A 7 -12.07 0.81 4.06
N SER A 8 -11.41 -0.32 3.80
CA SER A 8 -9.98 -0.35 3.50
C SER A 8 -9.66 0.22 2.12
N GLU A 9 -10.52 0.00 1.14
CA GLU A 9 -10.41 0.51 -0.22
C GLU A 9 -10.67 2.03 -0.26
N PHE A 10 -11.66 2.48 0.50
CA PHE A 10 -11.93 3.91 0.71
C PHE A 10 -10.74 4.61 1.39
N GLY A 11 -10.21 4.01 2.46
CA GLY A 11 -9.02 4.51 3.15
C GLY A 11 -7.77 4.56 2.25
N THR A 12 -7.63 3.58 1.37
CA THR A 12 -6.53 3.54 0.38
C THR A 12 -6.64 4.67 -0.63
N GLY A 13 -7.86 4.94 -1.13
CA GLY A 13 -8.13 6.06 -2.03
C GLY A 13 -7.76 7.41 -1.40
N ILE A 14 -8.20 7.64 -0.16
CA ILE A 14 -7.85 8.84 0.61
C ILE A 14 -6.33 8.94 0.81
N THR A 15 -5.67 7.85 1.20
CA THR A 15 -4.22 7.83 1.43
C THR A 15 -3.45 8.17 0.17
N SER A 16 -3.88 7.66 -0.99
CA SER A 16 -3.25 7.93 -2.28
C SER A 16 -3.35 9.41 -2.68
N ILE A 17 -4.53 10.00 -2.54
CA ILE A 17 -4.76 11.43 -2.80
C ILE A 17 -3.94 12.29 -1.83
N ALA A 18 -4.00 11.98 -0.54
CA ALA A 18 -3.28 12.70 0.49
C ALA A 18 -1.75 12.64 0.26
N ALA A 19 -1.21 11.46 -0.04
CA ALA A 19 0.21 11.28 -0.33
C ALA A 19 0.64 12.07 -1.58
N SER A 20 -0.18 12.07 -2.64
CA SER A 20 0.11 12.82 -3.87
C SER A 20 0.14 14.34 -3.64
N ILE A 21 -0.85 14.86 -2.88
CA ILE A 21 -0.90 16.28 -2.50
C ILE A 21 0.30 16.64 -1.62
N LEU A 22 0.64 15.79 -0.66
CA LEU A 22 1.72 16.03 0.28
C LEU A 22 3.09 16.08 -0.42
N VAL A 23 3.35 15.14 -1.33
CA VAL A 23 4.56 15.18 -2.17
C VAL A 23 4.61 16.47 -2.98
N PHE A 24 3.52 16.83 -3.64
CA PHE A 24 3.47 18.04 -4.45
C PHE A 24 3.68 19.31 -3.62
N ARG A 25 3.10 19.39 -2.42
CA ARG A 25 3.29 20.54 -1.51
C ARG A 25 4.72 20.68 -1.01
N GLU A 26 5.38 19.58 -0.69
CA GLU A 26 6.74 19.59 -0.14
C GLU A 26 7.82 19.78 -1.22
N THR A 27 7.65 19.21 -2.42
CA THR A 27 8.66 19.30 -3.48
C THR A 27 8.35 20.33 -4.56
N GLY A 28 7.10 20.77 -4.70
CA GLY A 28 6.65 21.69 -5.76
C GLY A 28 6.81 21.14 -7.19
N SER A 29 7.13 19.86 -7.35
CA SER A 29 7.57 19.28 -8.61
C SER A 29 6.70 18.11 -9.06
N ALA A 30 6.17 18.19 -10.28
CA ALA A 30 5.43 17.10 -10.91
C ALA A 30 6.28 15.82 -11.08
N LEU A 31 7.61 15.96 -11.19
CA LEU A 31 8.52 14.83 -11.32
C LEU A 31 8.60 14.01 -10.03
N SER A 32 8.50 14.66 -8.86
CA SER A 32 8.46 14.01 -7.55
C SER A 32 7.16 13.23 -7.35
N VAL A 33 6.04 13.77 -7.82
CA VAL A 33 4.76 13.04 -7.85
C VAL A 33 4.85 11.82 -8.79
N GLY A 34 5.49 11.95 -9.94
CA GLY A 34 5.75 10.83 -10.84
C GLY A 34 6.58 9.71 -10.19
N LEU A 35 7.64 10.07 -9.46
CA LEU A 35 8.45 9.12 -8.69
C LEU A 35 7.64 8.43 -7.59
N MET A 36 6.74 9.16 -6.93
CA MET A 36 5.82 8.58 -5.95
C MET A 36 4.92 7.52 -6.59
N LEU A 37 4.33 7.82 -7.76
CA LEU A 37 3.50 6.87 -8.49
C LEU A 37 4.32 5.64 -8.93
N MET A 38 5.55 5.84 -9.40
CA MET A 38 6.44 4.72 -9.70
C MET A 38 6.73 3.86 -8.47
N ALA A 39 6.98 4.46 -7.31
CA ALA A 39 7.18 3.76 -6.04
C ALA A 39 5.95 2.93 -5.63
N THR A 40 4.74 3.36 -6.00
CA THR A 40 3.52 2.57 -5.78
C THR A 40 3.35 1.40 -6.75
N ALA A 41 3.81 1.56 -8.01
CA ALA A 41 3.61 0.56 -9.07
C ALA A 41 4.72 -0.51 -9.10
N LEU A 42 5.95 -0.14 -8.77
CA LEU A 42 7.13 -1.02 -8.75
C LEU A 42 6.87 -2.31 -7.94
N PRO A 43 6.35 -2.23 -6.69
CA PRO A 43 6.07 -3.43 -5.92
C PRO A 43 5.13 -4.42 -6.60
N GLY A 44 4.10 -3.92 -7.28
CA GLY A 44 3.16 -4.78 -7.99
C GLY A 44 3.83 -5.56 -9.11
N LEU A 45 4.78 -4.93 -9.81
CA LEU A 45 5.50 -5.53 -10.93
C LEU A 45 6.49 -6.62 -10.49
N PHE A 46 7.19 -6.40 -9.36
CA PHE A 46 8.19 -7.34 -8.84
C PHE A 46 7.59 -8.43 -7.93
N PHE A 47 6.65 -8.05 -7.06
CA PHE A 47 6.11 -8.94 -6.03
C PHE A 47 4.74 -9.51 -6.37
N GLY A 48 4.07 -9.07 -7.45
CA GLY A 48 2.76 -9.57 -7.85
C GLY A 48 2.72 -11.07 -8.14
N LEU A 49 3.69 -11.57 -8.91
CA LEU A 49 3.82 -12.99 -9.24
C LEU A 49 4.16 -13.84 -8.01
N ILE A 50 5.06 -13.35 -7.16
CA ILE A 50 5.49 -14.04 -5.94
C ILE A 50 4.34 -14.10 -4.92
N ALA A 51 3.61 -13.00 -4.76
CA ALA A 51 2.46 -12.92 -3.89
C ALA A 51 1.39 -13.95 -4.26
N GLY A 52 1.08 -14.12 -5.55
CA GLY A 52 0.13 -15.14 -6.01
C GLY A 52 0.52 -16.56 -5.59
N VAL A 53 1.78 -16.96 -5.81
CA VAL A 53 2.27 -18.31 -5.48
C VAL A 53 2.24 -18.59 -3.97
N TYR A 54 2.59 -17.60 -3.14
CA TYR A 54 2.60 -17.75 -1.69
C TYR A 54 1.20 -17.74 -1.07
N VAL A 55 0.30 -16.92 -1.61
CA VAL A 55 -1.09 -16.80 -1.12
C VAL A 55 -1.88 -18.07 -1.39
N ASP A 56 -1.58 -18.79 -2.48
CA ASP A 56 -2.22 -20.08 -2.78
C ASP A 56 -1.86 -21.20 -1.78
N ARG A 57 -0.75 -21.07 -1.05
CA ARG A 57 -0.24 -22.12 -0.14
C ARG A 57 -0.53 -21.88 1.34
N LEU A 58 -0.95 -20.68 1.72
CA LEU A 58 -1.11 -20.25 3.10
C LEU A 58 -2.58 -19.98 3.45
N ASP A 59 -2.89 -19.95 4.75
CA ASP A 59 -4.22 -19.60 5.26
C ASP A 59 -4.59 -18.16 4.86
N ARG A 60 -5.42 -18.03 3.83
CA ARG A 60 -5.85 -16.76 3.22
C ARG A 60 -6.35 -15.74 4.23
N LYS A 61 -7.19 -16.17 5.19
CA LYS A 61 -7.70 -15.30 6.26
C LYS A 61 -6.59 -14.70 7.14
N ARG A 62 -5.54 -15.48 7.43
CA ARG A 62 -4.40 -15.02 8.24
C ARG A 62 -3.55 -14.02 7.46
N ILE A 63 -3.35 -14.24 6.15
CA ILE A 63 -2.64 -13.30 5.28
C ILE A 63 -3.40 -11.97 5.19
N MET A 64 -4.71 -12.01 4.96
CA MET A 64 -5.52 -10.78 4.87
C MET A 64 -5.47 -9.97 6.16
N LEU A 65 -5.63 -10.61 7.32
CA LEU A 65 -5.52 -9.96 8.63
C LEU A 65 -4.11 -9.40 8.89
N ALA A 66 -3.06 -10.16 8.61
CA ALA A 66 -1.68 -9.73 8.81
C ALA A 66 -1.33 -8.54 7.90
N SER A 67 -1.74 -8.58 6.63
CA SER A 67 -1.52 -7.49 5.68
C SER A 67 -2.27 -6.22 6.06
N GLU A 68 -3.53 -6.31 6.52
CA GLU A 68 -4.28 -5.16 7.02
C GLU A 68 -3.62 -4.51 8.24
N ILE A 69 -3.21 -5.33 9.22
CA ILE A 69 -2.54 -4.84 10.43
C ILE A 69 -1.21 -4.17 10.06
N LEU A 70 -0.41 -4.82 9.21
CA LEU A 70 0.87 -4.27 8.77
C LEU A 70 0.70 -2.98 7.99
N ARG A 71 -0.30 -2.90 7.09
CA ARG A 71 -0.59 -1.67 6.33
C ARG A 71 -1.06 -0.54 7.24
N MET A 72 -1.90 -0.85 8.23
CA MET A 72 -2.32 0.12 9.24
C MET A 72 -1.12 0.71 9.99
N VAL A 73 -0.17 -0.14 10.43
CA VAL A 73 1.05 0.30 11.12
C VAL A 73 1.92 1.18 10.22
N ILE A 74 2.10 0.79 8.95
CA ILE A 74 2.90 1.56 7.98
C ILE A 74 2.28 2.95 7.74
N ILE A 75 0.96 3.00 7.50
CA ILE A 75 0.26 4.26 7.26
C ILE A 75 0.29 5.15 8.51
N ALA A 76 0.09 4.57 9.70
CA ALA A 76 0.18 5.30 10.96
C ALA A 76 1.58 5.88 11.23
N ALA A 77 2.63 5.28 10.67
CA ALA A 77 4.00 5.78 10.81
C ALA A 77 4.32 6.98 9.91
N ILE A 78 3.56 7.22 8.84
CA ILE A 78 3.75 8.33 7.88
C ILE A 78 3.85 9.71 8.57
N PRO A 79 2.89 10.15 9.40
CA PRO A 79 2.94 11.48 10.01
C PRO A 79 4.14 11.68 10.95
N PHE A 80 4.67 10.60 11.55
CA PHE A 80 5.83 10.69 12.44
C PHE A 80 7.13 10.78 11.65
N LEU A 81 7.28 9.95 10.61
CA LEU A 81 8.53 9.82 9.86
C LEU A 81 8.72 10.91 8.80
N ILE A 82 7.64 11.54 8.31
CA ILE A 82 7.76 12.59 7.31
C ILE A 82 8.53 13.82 7.82
N THR A 83 8.52 14.06 9.14
CA THR A 83 9.29 15.15 9.76
C THR A 83 10.80 15.00 9.62
N TYR A 84 11.29 13.78 9.37
CA TYR A 84 12.71 13.47 9.14
C TYR A 84 13.11 13.52 7.65
N GLY A 85 12.16 13.76 6.75
CA GLY A 85 12.41 13.96 5.32
C GLY A 85 11.48 13.18 4.39
N ILE A 86 11.33 13.68 3.17
CA ILE A 86 10.40 13.13 2.16
C ILE A 86 10.77 11.74 1.66
N TRP A 87 12.04 11.33 1.81
CA TRP A 87 12.49 9.98 1.48
C TRP A 87 11.74 8.88 2.24
N TRP A 88 11.37 9.15 3.49
CA TRP A 88 10.56 8.23 4.30
C TRP A 88 9.17 8.03 3.70
N LEU A 89 8.60 9.06 3.11
CA LEU A 89 7.28 8.98 2.48
C LEU A 89 7.32 8.02 1.29
N TYR A 90 8.34 8.11 0.43
CA TYR A 90 8.51 7.15 -0.68
C TYR A 90 8.70 5.71 -0.18
N LEU A 91 9.51 5.52 0.86
CA LEU A 91 9.81 4.19 1.40
C LEU A 91 8.57 3.55 2.05
N LEU A 92 7.83 4.30 2.86
CA LEU A 92 6.61 3.81 3.51
C LEU A 92 5.50 3.51 2.51
N VAL A 93 5.33 4.36 1.49
CA VAL A 93 4.35 4.11 0.42
C VAL A 93 4.74 2.87 -0.38
N MET A 94 6.01 2.70 -0.71
CA MET A 94 6.49 1.49 -1.40
C MET A 94 6.24 0.24 -0.55
N LEU A 95 6.53 0.26 0.75
CA LEU A 95 6.23 -0.85 1.66
C LEU A 95 4.73 -1.14 1.75
N ALA A 96 3.89 -0.11 1.89
CA ALA A 96 2.44 -0.27 1.93
C ALA A 96 1.92 -0.90 0.63
N SER A 97 2.44 -0.48 -0.53
CA SER A 97 2.13 -1.08 -1.83
C SER A 97 2.58 -2.53 -1.94
N THR A 98 3.77 -2.88 -1.45
CA THR A 98 4.22 -4.29 -1.40
C THR A 98 3.26 -5.14 -0.58
N VAL A 99 2.85 -4.67 0.60
CA VAL A 99 1.91 -5.39 1.47
C VAL A 99 0.54 -5.54 0.80
N LYS A 100 0.06 -4.51 0.10
CA LYS A 100 -1.19 -4.57 -0.67
C LYS A 100 -1.15 -5.68 -1.73
N GLN A 101 0.00 -5.91 -2.37
CA GLN A 101 0.13 -6.93 -3.41
C GLN A 101 -0.14 -8.36 -2.91
N PHE A 102 0.06 -8.65 -1.62
CA PHE A 102 -0.30 -9.93 -1.00
C PHE A 102 -1.78 -10.04 -0.66
N PHE A 103 -2.52 -8.94 -0.66
CA PHE A 103 -3.94 -8.89 -0.30
C PHE A 103 -4.85 -9.16 -1.51
N GLU A 104 -4.55 -8.57 -2.66
CA GLU A 104 -5.32 -8.68 -3.92
C GLU A 104 -5.63 -10.14 -4.36
N PRO A 105 -4.64 -11.05 -4.47
CA PRO A 105 -4.92 -12.44 -4.88
C PRO A 105 -5.69 -13.23 -3.82
N ALA A 106 -5.56 -12.88 -2.53
CA ALA A 106 -6.32 -13.52 -1.46
C ALA A 106 -7.80 -13.14 -1.50
N HIS A 107 -8.10 -11.89 -1.89
CA HIS A 107 -9.44 -11.35 -2.00
C HIS A 107 -10.20 -11.89 -3.23
N ALA A 108 -9.56 -11.92 -4.40
CA ALA A 108 -10.15 -12.45 -5.64
C ALA A 108 -10.55 -13.94 -5.56
N SER A 109 -9.97 -14.68 -4.61
CA SER A 109 -10.19 -16.11 -4.41
C SER A 109 -11.26 -16.43 -3.36
N VAL A 110 -11.78 -15.43 -2.65
CA VAL A 110 -12.83 -15.55 -1.61
C VAL A 110 -14.18 -15.04 -2.13
N LEU A 111 -14.17 -14.22 -3.18
CA LEU A 111 -15.38 -13.85 -3.92
C LEU A 111 -15.78 -15.03 -4.84
N PRO A 112 -17.03 -15.53 -4.74
CA PRO A 112 -17.54 -16.60 -5.60
C PRO A 112 -17.78 -16.15 -7.04
#